data_AF-A0A6C0CZJ0-F1
#
_entry.id   AF-A0A6C0CZJ0-F1
#
_cell.length_a   1.000
_cell.length_b   1.000
_cell.length_c   1.000
_cell.angle_alpha   90.00
_cell.angle_beta   90.00
_cell.angle_gamma   90.00
#
_symmetry.space_group_name_H-M   'P 1'
#
loop_
_entity.id
_entity.type
_entity.pdbx_description
1 polymer ?
#
loop_
_entity_poly.entity_id
_entity_poly.type
_entity_poly.pdbx_seq_one_letter_code
_entity_poly.pdbx_strand_id
1 'polypeptide(L)'
;MSFISASHLHEVSNLDNIKRLTRLQIYHMNVTYDEVKKVLIYNRKLVPGNGDTLYGLEVCKSLDLSSEFLLMVNQIRQQYLGMHNNIVNQKTSKYSADVYIDICEICKKNTEEVHHIKEQSTADNNGFIENYHKNRKFNLLNVCSDCHNNIHSGNIKVNGYKKTSDGIILDVVNNPKSTSIDINDIVITLKRQGLSTASIIKKIKECHNMDITIYRVLKILKNK
;
A
#
# COMPACT_ATOMS: atom_id res chain seq x y z
N MET A 1 -4.06 0.16 -42.67
CA MET A 1 -3.86 1.59 -42.40
C MET A 1 -2.98 1.70 -41.16
N SER A 2 -1.88 2.46 -41.24
CA SER A 2 -1.02 2.77 -40.10
C SER A 2 -1.16 4.26 -39.81
N PHE A 3 -1.14 4.65 -38.54
CA PHE A 3 -1.30 6.05 -38.10
C PHE A 3 -0.20 6.39 -37.09
N ILE A 4 0.25 7.64 -37.12
CA ILE A 4 1.23 8.19 -36.19
C ILE A 4 0.60 9.42 -35.55
N SER A 5 0.67 9.50 -34.23
CA SER A 5 0.26 10.66 -33.45
C SER A 5 1.42 11.11 -32.57
N ALA A 6 1.60 12.43 -32.46
CA ALA A 6 2.52 13.04 -31.52
C ALA A 6 1.71 13.82 -30.49
N SER A 7 2.13 13.75 -29.22
CA SER A 7 1.47 14.43 -28.11
C SER A 7 2.49 14.80 -27.03
N HIS A 8 2.22 15.88 -26.31
CA HIS A 8 2.95 16.26 -25.09
C HIS A 8 2.31 15.67 -23.82
N LEU A 9 1.16 15.01 -23.94
CA LEU A 9 0.43 14.46 -22.81
C LEU A 9 0.96 13.07 -22.44
N HIS A 10 2.03 13.03 -21.64
CA HIS A 10 2.64 11.78 -21.18
C HIS A 10 1.64 10.85 -20.48
N GLU A 11 0.68 11.41 -19.74
CA GLU A 11 -0.31 10.66 -18.97
C GLU A 11 -1.28 9.83 -19.84
N VAL A 12 -1.45 10.19 -21.12
CA VAL A 12 -2.33 9.43 -22.03
C VAL A 12 -1.86 7.98 -22.16
N SER A 13 -0.54 7.75 -22.14
CA SER A 13 0.03 6.39 -22.17
C SER A 13 -0.34 5.55 -20.94
N ASN A 14 -0.73 6.20 -19.84
CA ASN A 14 -1.04 5.53 -18.58
C ASN A 14 -2.51 5.09 -18.46
N LEU A 15 -3.40 5.58 -19.33
CA LEU A 15 -4.82 5.26 -19.28
C LEU A 15 -5.07 3.77 -19.61
N ASP A 16 -5.96 3.13 -18.84
CA ASP A 16 -6.20 1.68 -18.96
C ASP A 16 -6.70 1.28 -20.36
N ASN A 17 -7.53 2.10 -20.99
CA ASN A 17 -7.99 1.88 -22.36
C ASN A 17 -6.85 1.93 -23.38
N ILE A 18 -5.83 2.75 -23.16
CA ILE A 18 -4.64 2.85 -24.00
C ILE A 18 -3.72 1.65 -23.77
N LYS A 19 -3.48 1.26 -22.51
CA LYS A 19 -2.65 0.09 -22.16
C LYS A 19 -3.19 -1.23 -22.72
N ARG A 20 -4.51 -1.35 -22.90
CA ARG A 20 -5.14 -2.55 -23.48
C ARG A 20 -4.95 -2.69 -24.99
N LEU A 21 -4.47 -1.65 -25.68
CA LEU A 21 -4.26 -1.69 -27.13
C LEU A 21 -3.01 -2.49 -27.49
N THR A 22 -3.20 -3.71 -27.99
CA THR A 22 -2.09 -4.63 -28.32
C THR A 22 -1.26 -4.22 -29.54
N ARG A 23 -1.82 -3.36 -30.40
CA ARG A 23 -1.19 -2.89 -31.65
C ARG A 23 -0.57 -1.51 -31.54
N LEU A 24 -0.76 -0.82 -30.41
CA LEU A 24 -0.16 0.49 -30.17
C LEU A 24 1.30 0.30 -29.78
N GLN A 25 2.17 1.11 -30.38
CA GLN A 25 3.58 1.16 -30.01
C GLN A 25 3.90 2.60 -29.61
N ILE A 26 4.54 2.77 -28.46
CA ILE A 26 4.87 4.08 -27.90
C ILE A 26 6.37 4.30 -28.07
N TYR A 27 6.73 5.44 -28.63
CA TYR A 27 8.10 5.87 -28.83
C TYR A 27 8.24 7.33 -28.42
N HIS A 28 9.46 7.73 -28.08
CA HIS A 28 9.82 9.12 -27.86
C HIS A 28 11.12 9.46 -28.59
N MET A 29 11.34 10.76 -28.80
CA MET A 29 12.61 11.24 -29.35
C MET A 29 13.63 11.34 -28.22
N ASN A 30 14.72 10.59 -28.34
CA ASN A 30 15.74 10.57 -27.28
C ASN A 30 16.49 11.90 -27.19
N VAL A 31 16.66 12.38 -25.96
CA VAL A 31 17.40 13.60 -25.61
C VAL A 31 18.22 13.31 -24.35
N THR A 32 19.41 13.90 -24.26
CA THR A 32 20.30 13.76 -23.09
C THR A 32 20.90 15.10 -22.72
N TYR A 33 20.93 15.44 -21.44
CA TYR A 33 21.60 16.65 -20.94
C TYR A 33 23.06 16.38 -20.56
N ASP A 34 24.00 17.16 -21.09
CA ASP A 34 25.41 17.15 -20.72
C ASP A 34 25.63 18.18 -19.60
N GLU A 35 25.75 17.71 -18.35
CA GLU A 35 25.94 18.56 -17.15
C GLU A 35 27.27 19.34 -17.19
N VAL A 36 28.31 18.81 -17.83
CA VAL A 36 29.64 19.46 -17.89
C VAL A 36 29.60 20.63 -18.85
N LYS A 37 29.00 20.42 -20.03
CA LYS A 37 28.89 21.45 -21.08
C LYS A 37 27.65 22.33 -20.92
N LYS A 38 26.73 21.97 -20.02
CA LYS A 38 25.42 22.60 -19.83
C LYS A 38 24.60 22.71 -21.12
N VAL A 39 24.63 21.65 -21.94
CA VAL A 39 23.93 21.62 -23.23
C VAL A 39 22.98 20.44 -23.32
N LEU A 40 21.84 20.65 -23.98
CA LEU A 40 20.89 19.60 -24.31
C LEU A 40 21.25 18.99 -25.66
N ILE A 41 21.48 17.67 -25.69
CA ILE A 41 21.87 16.93 -26.89
C ILE A 41 20.65 16.22 -27.48
N TYR A 42 20.23 16.65 -28.66
CA TYR A 42 19.15 16.01 -29.42
C TYR A 42 19.70 14.84 -30.24
N ASN A 43 19.50 13.61 -29.76
CA ASN A 43 19.97 12.41 -30.45
C ASN A 43 19.20 12.14 -31.76
N ARG A 44 18.02 12.74 -31.92
CA ARG A 44 17.12 12.59 -33.08
C ARG A 44 16.83 11.14 -33.45
N LYS A 45 16.79 10.26 -32.44
CA LYS A 45 16.44 8.84 -32.58
C LYS A 45 15.14 8.57 -31.84
N LEU A 46 14.20 7.93 -32.53
CA LEU A 46 13.02 7.35 -31.89
C LEU A 46 13.45 6.11 -31.12
N VAL A 47 13.16 6.09 -29.83
CA VAL A 47 13.43 4.93 -28.97
C VAL A 47 12.13 4.50 -28.27
N PRO A 48 11.94 3.19 -28.00
CA PRO A 48 10.72 2.70 -27.38
C PRO A 48 10.43 3.34 -26.02
N GLY A 49 9.15 3.47 -25.67
CA GLY A 49 8.68 4.01 -24.40
C GLY A 49 8.24 5.48 -24.48
N ASN A 50 7.68 5.97 -23.37
CA ASN A 50 7.09 7.30 -23.22
C ASN A 50 8.11 8.43 -22.94
N GLY A 51 9.39 8.08 -22.81
CA GLY A 51 10.47 9.01 -22.49
C GLY A 51 10.48 9.44 -21.04
N ASP A 52 11.54 10.14 -20.66
CA ASP A 52 11.67 10.70 -19.32
C ASP A 52 10.74 11.91 -19.16
N THR A 53 9.97 11.94 -18.07
CA THR A 53 9.15 13.09 -17.69
C THR A 53 9.99 14.26 -17.19
N LEU A 54 11.28 14.04 -16.88
CA LEU A 54 12.25 15.06 -16.52
C LEU A 54 12.70 15.95 -17.70
N TYR A 55 12.42 15.58 -18.95
CA TYR A 55 12.88 16.31 -20.14
C TYR A 55 12.60 17.81 -20.09
N GLY A 56 11.42 18.23 -19.61
CA GLY A 56 11.08 19.65 -19.52
C GLY A 56 12.03 20.46 -18.62
N LEU A 57 12.52 19.85 -17.54
CA LEU A 57 13.50 20.50 -16.65
C LEU A 57 14.90 20.52 -17.24
N GLU A 58 15.29 19.49 -18.00
CA GLU A 58 16.55 19.48 -18.74
C GLU A 58 16.59 20.57 -19.80
N VAL A 59 15.46 20.81 -20.48
CA VAL A 59 15.30 21.96 -21.39
C VAL A 59 15.47 23.26 -20.62
N CYS A 60 14.79 23.44 -19.48
CA CYS A 60 14.94 24.63 -18.64
C CYS A 60 16.40 24.88 -18.20
N LYS A 61 17.15 23.82 -17.85
CA LYS A 61 18.58 23.94 -17.51
C LYS A 61 19.42 24.49 -18.67
N SER A 62 19.10 24.11 -19.91
CA SER A 62 19.81 24.56 -21.11
C SER A 62 19.49 26.00 -21.54
N LEU A 63 18.43 26.61 -20.96
CA LEU A 63 17.96 27.97 -21.29
C LEU A 63 18.57 29.07 -20.41
N ASP A 64 19.61 28.74 -19.63
CA ASP A 64 20.29 29.66 -18.69
C ASP A 64 19.32 30.37 -17.72
N LEU A 65 18.28 29.65 -17.28
CA LEU A 65 17.33 30.14 -16.29
C LEU A 65 17.97 30.19 -14.90
N SER A 66 17.53 31.14 -14.06
CA SER A 66 18.11 31.33 -12.73
C SER A 66 18.01 30.05 -11.88
N SER A 67 19.01 29.83 -11.03
CA SER A 67 19.02 28.70 -10.09
C SER A 67 17.79 28.71 -9.17
N GLU A 68 17.35 29.90 -8.76
CA GLU A 68 16.13 30.10 -7.96
C GLU A 68 14.88 29.60 -8.69
N PHE A 69 14.75 29.91 -9.99
CA PHE A 69 13.66 29.42 -10.82
C PHE A 69 13.69 27.89 -10.93
N LEU A 70 14.85 27.31 -11.24
CA LEU A 70 15.00 25.86 -11.36
C LEU A 70 14.70 25.12 -10.05
N LEU A 71 15.07 25.71 -8.90
CA LEU A 71 14.74 25.19 -7.58
C LEU A 71 13.22 25.23 -7.33
N MET A 72 12.58 26.37 -7.61
CA MET A 72 11.14 26.53 -7.45
C MET A 72 10.36 25.52 -8.32
N VAL A 73 10.72 25.38 -9.60
CA VAL A 73 10.06 24.42 -10.50
C VAL A 73 10.23 22.98 -9.99
N ASN A 74 11.42 22.62 -9.51
CA ASN A 74 11.65 21.30 -8.91
C ASN A 74 10.83 21.06 -7.64
N GLN A 75 10.64 22.08 -6.80
CA GLN A 75 9.80 21.98 -5.60
C GLN A 75 8.33 21.78 -5.96
N ILE A 76 7.78 22.57 -6.89
CA ILE A 76 6.40 22.45 -7.37
C ILE A 76 6.18 21.07 -7.98
N ARG A 77 7.14 20.58 -8.77
CA ARG A 77 7.06 19.23 -9.37
C ARG A 77 7.03 18.13 -8.31
N GLN A 78 7.90 18.20 -7.31
CA GLN A 78 7.91 17.21 -6.23
C GLN A 78 6.57 17.18 -5.50
N GLN A 79 5.98 18.35 -5.22
CA GLN A 79 4.64 18.45 -4.64
C GLN A 79 3.57 17.82 -5.55
N TYR A 80 3.58 18.12 -6.85
CA TYR A 80 2.62 17.56 -7.81
C TYR A 80 2.73 16.04 -7.94
N LEU A 81 3.94 15.49 -7.90
CA LEU A 81 4.21 14.05 -7.94
C LEU A 81 3.99 13.34 -6.58
N GLY A 82 3.60 14.06 -5.53
CA GLY A 82 3.46 13.52 -4.19
C GLY A 82 4.80 13.07 -3.57
N MET A 83 5.93 13.55 -4.10
CA MET A 83 7.25 13.32 -3.53
C MET A 83 7.42 14.29 -2.36
N HIS A 84 7.39 13.78 -1.13
CA HIS A 84 7.61 14.60 0.05
C HIS A 84 9.06 15.13 0.07
N ASN A 85 9.23 16.46 0.20
CA ASN A 85 10.53 17.15 0.29
C ASN A 85 11.34 16.81 1.55
N ASN A 86 10.79 16.02 2.47
CA ASN A 86 11.46 15.65 3.71
C ASN A 86 12.11 14.28 3.54
N ILE A 87 13.44 14.23 3.57
CA ILE A 87 14.22 12.97 3.66
C ILE A 87 13.82 12.18 4.92
N VAL A 88 13.35 12.88 5.96
CA VAL A 88 12.88 12.30 7.22
C VAL A 88 11.58 12.99 7.64
N ASN A 89 10.50 12.23 7.79
CA ASN A 89 9.28 12.75 8.38
C ASN A 89 9.55 13.15 9.84
N GLN A 90 9.32 14.43 10.19
CA GLN A 90 9.57 14.94 11.55
C GLN A 90 8.45 14.55 12.54
N LYS A 91 7.33 14.02 12.04
CA LYS A 91 6.21 13.60 12.87
C LYS A 91 6.61 12.36 13.68
N THR A 92 6.56 12.45 15.00
CA THR A 92 6.81 11.33 15.92
C THR A 92 5.51 10.75 16.45
N SER A 93 5.60 9.52 16.97
CA SER A 93 4.48 8.84 17.62
C SER A 93 4.08 9.55 18.91
N LYS A 94 2.77 9.62 19.16
CA LYS A 94 2.23 10.05 20.46
C LYS A 94 2.68 9.15 21.62
N TYR A 95 3.13 7.93 21.34
CA TYR A 95 3.56 6.96 22.35
C TYR A 95 5.05 7.09 22.70
N SER A 96 5.90 7.46 21.74
CA SER A 96 7.35 7.58 21.93
C SER A 96 7.97 8.50 20.88
N ALA A 97 8.79 9.45 21.33
CA ALA A 97 9.56 10.33 20.45
C ALA A 97 10.62 9.60 19.62
N ASP A 98 11.00 8.37 20.01
CA ASP A 98 11.98 7.55 19.30
C ASP A 98 11.40 6.83 18.06
N VAL A 99 10.09 6.97 17.84
CA VAL A 99 9.33 6.38 16.73
C VAL A 99 8.86 7.51 15.82
N TYR A 100 9.49 7.65 14.67
CA TYR A 100 9.06 8.56 13.61
C TYR A 100 8.01 7.87 12.76
N ILE A 101 6.88 8.55 12.53
CA ILE A 101 5.79 8.06 11.70
C ILE A 101 6.12 8.39 10.26
N ASP A 102 6.18 7.39 9.39
CA ASP A 102 6.53 7.60 7.97
C ASP A 102 5.76 6.63 7.07
N ILE A 103 6.31 5.44 6.86
CA ILE A 103 5.70 4.38 6.07
C ILE A 103 5.32 3.18 6.93
N CYS A 104 4.31 2.45 6.45
CA CYS A 104 3.90 1.17 6.98
C CYS A 104 5.06 0.17 6.85
N GLU A 105 5.48 -0.40 7.96
CA GLU A 105 6.63 -1.32 7.98
C GLU A 105 6.34 -2.64 7.27
N ILE A 106 5.05 -2.98 7.07
CA ILE A 106 4.57 -4.19 6.40
C ILE A 106 4.42 -4.00 4.89
N CYS A 107 3.61 -3.04 4.44
CA CYS A 107 3.27 -2.86 3.03
C CYS A 107 3.93 -1.65 2.35
N LYS A 108 4.73 -0.87 3.09
CA LYS A 108 5.50 0.29 2.62
C LYS A 108 4.66 1.48 2.09
N LYS A 109 3.34 1.48 2.27
CA LYS A 109 2.48 2.65 2.03
C LYS A 109 2.64 3.69 3.13
N ASN A 110 2.34 4.96 2.87
CA ASN A 110 2.30 6.01 3.90
C ASN A 110 1.36 5.62 5.05
N THR A 111 1.72 6.00 6.27
CA THR A 111 0.87 5.80 7.43
C THR A 111 0.91 6.97 8.39
N GLU A 112 -0.17 7.13 9.16
CA GLU A 112 -0.24 8.01 10.31
C GLU A 112 -0.47 7.26 11.63
N GLU A 113 -0.54 5.93 11.58
CA GLU A 113 -0.92 5.07 12.70
C GLU A 113 0.28 4.28 13.24
N VAL A 114 0.28 4.12 14.56
CA VAL A 114 1.25 3.31 15.29
C VAL A 114 0.49 2.25 16.08
N HIS A 115 0.88 0.99 15.87
CA HIS A 115 0.32 -0.18 16.51
C HIS A 115 1.24 -0.70 17.61
N HIS A 116 0.66 -1.16 18.72
CA HIS A 116 1.39 -1.86 19.77
C HIS A 116 1.45 -3.36 19.47
N ILE A 117 2.64 -3.93 19.27
CA ILE A 117 2.84 -5.35 18.94
C ILE A 117 2.26 -6.26 20.04
N LYS A 118 2.62 -6.00 21.32
CA LYS A 118 1.81 -6.45 22.45
C LYS A 118 0.82 -5.35 22.82
N GLU A 119 -0.46 -5.67 22.72
CA GLU A 119 -1.55 -4.72 22.92
C GLU A 119 -1.46 -4.00 24.27
N GLN A 120 -1.75 -2.70 24.26
CA GLN A 120 -1.78 -1.88 25.48
C GLN A 120 -2.79 -2.34 26.53
N SER A 121 -3.79 -3.14 26.15
CA SER A 121 -4.78 -3.76 27.04
C SER A 121 -4.16 -4.79 28.00
N THR A 122 -3.01 -5.36 27.63
CA THR A 122 -2.27 -6.34 28.43
C THR A 122 -1.34 -5.69 29.47
N ALA A 123 -1.25 -4.37 29.47
CA ALA A 123 -0.42 -3.63 30.40
C ALA A 123 -1.08 -3.48 31.77
N ASP A 124 -0.28 -3.48 32.83
CA ASP A 124 -0.74 -3.19 34.18
C ASP A 124 -1.09 -1.70 34.38
N ASN A 125 -1.51 -1.35 35.59
CA ASN A 125 -1.86 0.03 35.97
C ASN A 125 -0.70 1.03 35.79
N ASN A 126 0.54 0.55 35.80
CA ASN A 126 1.74 1.36 35.59
C ASN A 126 2.18 1.39 34.12
N GLY A 127 1.43 0.75 33.22
CA GLY A 127 1.72 0.70 31.78
C GLY A 127 2.80 -0.34 31.41
N PHE A 128 3.13 -1.27 32.29
CA PHE A 128 4.10 -2.33 32.03
C PHE A 128 3.44 -3.59 31.48
N ILE A 129 4.04 -4.16 30.44
CA ILE A 129 3.73 -5.49 29.91
C ILE A 129 4.91 -6.38 30.30
N GLU A 130 4.69 -7.25 31.27
CA GLU A 130 5.73 -8.10 31.87
C GLU A 130 6.93 -7.26 32.37
N ASN A 131 8.00 -7.19 31.58
CA ASN A 131 9.29 -6.59 31.97
C ASN A 131 9.55 -5.22 31.33
N TYR A 132 8.60 -4.66 30.57
CA TYR A 132 8.84 -3.41 29.84
C TYR A 132 7.58 -2.55 29.72
N HIS A 133 7.79 -1.23 29.65
CA HIS A 133 6.69 -0.29 29.44
C HIS A 133 6.11 -0.42 28.02
N LYS A 134 4.78 -0.41 27.88
CA LYS A 134 4.06 -0.62 26.60
C LYS A 134 4.52 0.27 25.44
N ASN A 135 4.99 1.49 25.74
CA ASN A 135 5.43 2.46 24.74
C ASN A 135 6.92 2.34 24.33
N ARG A 136 7.62 1.28 24.71
CA ARG A 136 8.99 1.07 24.22
C ARG A 136 9.00 0.88 22.71
N LYS A 137 10.01 1.45 22.03
CA LYS A 137 10.17 1.44 20.57
C LYS A 137 9.98 0.05 19.94
N PHE A 138 10.54 -0.99 20.54
CA PHE A 138 10.44 -2.36 20.02
C PHE A 138 9.03 -2.96 20.12
N ASN A 139 8.12 -2.34 20.88
CA ASN A 139 6.72 -2.74 20.99
C ASN A 139 5.82 -1.88 20.09
N LEU A 140 6.36 -0.90 19.38
CA LEU A 140 5.62 0.01 18.50
C LEU A 140 5.96 -0.31 17.03
N LEU A 141 4.95 -0.21 16.17
CA LEU A 141 5.05 -0.53 14.76
C LEU A 141 4.24 0.47 13.92
N ASN A 142 4.87 1.11 12.94
CA ASN A 142 4.14 1.95 11.99
C ASN A 142 3.38 1.06 11.00
N VAL A 143 2.05 1.20 10.93
CA VAL A 143 1.21 0.39 10.02
C VAL A 143 0.10 1.24 9.42
N CYS A 144 -0.23 1.07 8.14
CA CYS A 144 -1.43 1.70 7.57
C CYS A 144 -2.70 1.05 8.13
N SER A 145 -3.84 1.73 8.01
CA SER A 145 -5.13 1.25 8.55
C SER A 145 -5.51 -0.15 8.05
N ASP A 146 -5.19 -0.50 6.79
CA ASP A 146 -5.40 -1.85 6.25
C ASP A 146 -4.60 -2.92 7.01
N CYS A 147 -3.30 -2.64 7.24
CA CYS A 147 -2.42 -3.56 7.96
C CYS A 147 -2.80 -3.62 9.43
N HIS A 148 -3.17 -2.49 10.03
CA HIS A 148 -3.68 -2.41 11.39
C HIS A 148 -4.91 -3.32 11.58
N ASN A 149 -5.89 -3.22 10.69
CA ASN A 149 -7.09 -4.07 10.71
C ASN A 149 -6.75 -5.55 10.50
N ASN A 150 -5.81 -5.87 9.61
CA ASN A 150 -5.38 -7.24 9.38
C ASN A 150 -4.65 -7.86 10.57
N ILE A 151 -3.93 -7.05 11.36
CA ILE A 151 -3.33 -7.51 12.62
C ILE A 151 -4.44 -7.84 13.64
N HIS A 152 -5.38 -6.92 13.86
CA HIS A 152 -6.52 -7.15 14.76
C HIS A 152 -7.40 -8.32 14.31
N SER A 153 -7.54 -8.54 13.00
CA SER A 153 -8.31 -9.65 12.43
C SER A 153 -7.57 -10.99 12.47
N GLY A 154 -6.30 -11.01 12.89
CA GLY A 154 -5.47 -12.22 12.94
C GLY A 154 -4.91 -12.70 11.59
N ASN A 155 -5.15 -11.97 10.50
CA ASN A 155 -4.62 -12.26 9.16
C ASN A 155 -3.10 -12.07 9.10
N ILE A 156 -2.61 -11.11 9.88
CA ILE A 156 -1.20 -10.79 10.01
C ILE A 156 -0.81 -10.99 11.47
N LYS A 157 0.19 -11.84 11.71
CA LYS A 157 0.79 -11.98 13.03
C LYS A 157 2.16 -11.31 13.05
N VAL A 158 2.31 -10.31 13.89
CA VAL A 158 3.59 -9.64 14.14
C VAL A 158 4.19 -10.22 15.42
N ASN A 159 5.32 -10.92 15.32
CA ASN A 159 5.99 -11.51 16.48
C ASN A 159 6.96 -10.53 17.16
N GLY A 160 7.34 -9.44 16.48
CA GLY A 160 8.33 -8.47 16.95
C GLY A 160 9.49 -8.33 15.97
N TYR A 161 10.63 -7.88 16.48
CA TYR A 161 11.84 -7.67 15.68
C TYR A 161 12.87 -8.78 15.94
N LYS A 162 13.51 -9.26 14.87
CA LYS A 162 14.61 -10.25 14.93
C LYS A 162 15.92 -9.62 14.48
N LYS A 163 16.99 -9.92 15.21
CA LYS A 163 18.34 -9.57 14.79
C LYS A 163 18.87 -10.64 13.83
N THR A 164 19.42 -10.21 12.70
CA THR A 164 20.03 -11.05 11.67
C THR A 164 21.41 -10.50 11.32
N SER A 165 22.17 -11.23 10.49
CA SER A 165 23.45 -10.74 9.94
C SER A 165 23.28 -9.46 9.13
N ASP A 166 22.12 -9.27 8.51
CA ASP A 166 21.80 -8.11 7.65
C ASP A 166 21.07 -7.00 8.43
N GLY A 167 21.08 -7.07 9.77
CA GLY A 167 20.47 -6.08 10.64
C GLY A 167 19.19 -6.55 11.31
N ILE A 168 18.40 -5.59 11.78
CA ILE A 168 17.13 -5.86 12.47
C ILE A 168 16.02 -5.91 11.43
N ILE A 169 15.28 -7.03 11.41
CA ILE A 169 14.13 -7.23 10.53
C ILE A 169 12.87 -7.42 11.35
N LEU A 170 11.72 -7.05 10.78
CA LEU A 170 10.41 -7.30 11.39
C LEU A 170 9.99 -8.75 11.09
N ASP A 171 9.67 -9.51 12.14
CA ASP A 171 9.17 -10.87 12.03
C ASP A 171 7.65 -10.87 11.89
N VAL A 172 7.20 -10.86 10.63
CA VAL A 172 5.78 -10.94 10.28
C VAL A 172 5.49 -12.28 9.64
N VAL A 173 4.48 -12.96 10.17
CA VAL A 173 3.91 -14.15 9.55
C VAL A 173 2.53 -13.77 9.04
N ASN A 174 2.38 -13.78 7.71
CA ASN A 174 1.05 -13.82 7.14
C ASN A 174 0.47 -15.17 7.56
N ASN A 175 -0.57 -15.13 8.38
CA ASN A 175 -1.24 -16.34 8.79
C ASN A 175 -2.50 -16.45 7.95
N PRO A 176 -2.44 -17.13 6.79
CA PRO A 176 -3.66 -17.52 6.09
C PRO A 176 -4.31 -18.66 6.88
N LYS A 177 -4.83 -18.37 8.08
CA LYS A 177 -5.67 -19.28 8.86
C LYS A 177 -6.67 -18.40 9.62
N SER A 178 -7.97 -18.43 9.35
CA SER A 178 -8.81 -19.49 8.81
C SER A 178 -9.60 -19.00 7.59
N THR A 179 -10.06 -19.93 6.76
CA THR A 179 -11.31 -19.79 6.03
C THR A 179 -12.35 -19.13 6.95
N SER A 180 -12.55 -17.82 6.86
CA SER A 180 -13.86 -17.25 7.16
C SER A 180 -14.73 -17.80 6.05
N ILE A 181 -15.18 -19.04 6.19
CA ILE A 181 -16.24 -19.53 5.32
C ILE A 181 -17.38 -18.57 5.63
N ASP A 182 -17.70 -17.70 4.67
CA ASP A 182 -18.81 -16.78 4.85
C ASP A 182 -20.02 -17.65 5.22
N ILE A 183 -20.63 -17.35 6.38
CA ILE A 183 -21.83 -18.04 6.83
C ILE A 183 -22.88 -18.00 5.72
N ASN A 184 -22.89 -16.95 4.91
CA ASN A 184 -23.74 -16.86 3.74
C ASN A 184 -23.44 -17.99 2.73
N ASP A 185 -22.18 -18.20 2.38
CA ASP A 185 -21.75 -19.24 1.44
C ASP A 185 -22.02 -20.66 1.96
N ILE A 186 -21.86 -20.91 3.26
CA ILE A 186 -22.25 -22.19 3.88
C ILE A 186 -23.75 -22.41 3.73
N VAL A 187 -24.56 -21.42 4.14
CA VAL A 187 -26.02 -21.51 4.14
C VAL A 187 -26.53 -21.74 2.71
N ILE A 188 -25.96 -21.03 1.73
CA ILE A 188 -26.27 -21.19 0.30
C ILE A 188 -25.90 -22.60 -0.19
N THR A 189 -24.70 -23.07 0.15
CA THR A 189 -24.20 -24.38 -0.32
C THR A 189 -25.02 -25.53 0.25
N LEU A 190 -25.31 -25.50 1.55
CA LEU A 190 -26.16 -26.50 2.19
C LEU A 190 -27.60 -26.44 1.66
N LYS A 191 -28.11 -25.26 1.30
CA LYS A 191 -29.43 -25.14 0.69
C LYS A 191 -29.47 -25.74 -0.73
N ARG A 192 -28.40 -25.55 -1.53
CA ARG A 192 -28.26 -26.17 -2.86
C ARG A 192 -28.20 -27.70 -2.80
N GLN A 193 -27.71 -28.26 -1.69
CA GLN A 193 -27.73 -29.71 -1.42
C GLN A 193 -29.12 -30.25 -1.00
N GLY A 194 -30.16 -29.41 -0.99
CA GLY A 194 -31.54 -29.81 -0.70
C GLY A 194 -31.91 -29.87 0.79
N LEU A 195 -31.04 -29.39 1.69
CA LEU A 195 -31.32 -29.43 3.13
C LEU A 195 -32.44 -28.45 3.53
N SER A 196 -33.23 -28.87 4.53
CA SER A 196 -34.19 -27.99 5.21
C SER A 196 -33.47 -26.98 6.10
N THR A 197 -34.13 -25.87 6.42
CA THR A 197 -33.57 -24.80 7.27
C THR A 197 -33.21 -25.32 8.66
N ALA A 198 -34.00 -26.24 9.22
CA ALA A 198 -33.71 -26.90 10.50
C ALA A 198 -32.42 -27.74 10.44
N SER A 199 -32.22 -28.49 9.35
CA SER A 199 -31.02 -29.30 9.14
C SER A 199 -29.77 -28.44 8.91
N ILE A 200 -29.90 -27.28 8.26
CA ILE A 200 -28.80 -26.33 8.05
C ILE A 200 -28.30 -25.78 9.40
N ILE A 201 -29.21 -25.37 10.29
CA ILE A 201 -28.85 -24.83 11.62
C ILE A 201 -28.13 -25.89 12.45
N LYS A 202 -28.67 -27.12 12.47
CA LYS A 202 -28.07 -28.24 13.19
C LYS A 202 -26.65 -28.54 12.70
N LYS A 203 -26.47 -28.59 11.38
CA LYS A 203 -25.18 -28.88 10.75
C LYS A 203 -24.15 -27.75 10.94
N ILE A 204 -24.59 -26.49 10.96
CA ILE A 204 -23.72 -25.35 11.28
C ILE A 204 -23.26 -25.41 12.75
N LYS A 205 -24.17 -25.77 13.66
CA LYS A 205 -23.84 -25.95 15.08
C LYS A 205 -22.86 -27.11 15.29
N GLU A 206 -23.08 -28.24 14.62
CA GLU A 206 -22.25 -29.45 14.75
C GLU A 206 -20.87 -29.32 14.08
N CYS A 207 -20.80 -28.77 12.86
CA CYS A 207 -19.55 -28.73 12.08
C CYS A 207 -18.71 -27.48 12.33
N HIS A 208 -19.32 -26.38 12.78
CA HIS A 208 -18.65 -25.08 12.89
C HIS A 208 -18.75 -24.46 14.30
N ASN A 209 -19.40 -25.13 15.25
CA ASN A 209 -19.58 -24.67 16.63
C ASN A 209 -20.16 -23.24 16.73
N MET A 210 -21.07 -22.91 15.80
CA MET A 210 -21.73 -21.60 15.72
C MET A 210 -23.24 -21.73 15.90
N ASP A 211 -23.83 -20.86 16.72
CA ASP A 211 -25.28 -20.75 16.87
C ASP A 211 -25.85 -19.70 15.90
N ILE A 212 -26.78 -20.12 15.04
CA ILE A 212 -27.46 -19.23 14.08
C ILE A 212 -28.97 -19.34 14.22
N THR A 213 -29.65 -18.19 14.24
CA THR A 213 -31.12 -18.15 14.34
C THR A 213 -31.77 -18.47 13.01
N ILE A 214 -32.98 -19.06 13.05
CA ILE A 214 -33.80 -19.33 11.86
C ILE A 214 -34.02 -18.04 11.05
N TYR A 215 -34.26 -16.91 11.74
CA TYR A 215 -34.43 -15.60 11.11
C TYR A 215 -33.20 -15.20 10.25
N ARG A 216 -31.98 -15.39 10.78
CA ARG A 216 -30.74 -15.04 10.08
C ARG A 216 -30.53 -15.92 8.84
N VAL A 217 -30.83 -17.21 8.93
CA VAL A 217 -30.78 -18.14 7.77
C VAL A 217 -31.78 -17.73 6.69
N LEU A 218 -33.02 -17.41 7.07
CA LEU A 218 -34.05 -16.99 6.12
C LEU A 218 -33.71 -15.66 5.44
N LYS A 219 -33.11 -14.71 6.17
CA LYS A 219 -32.66 -13.42 5.61
C LYS A 219 -31.57 -13.62 4.56
N ILE A 220 -30.63 -14.52 4.80
CA ILE A 220 -29.55 -14.87 3.86
C ILE A 220 -30.12 -15.50 2.58
N LEU A 221 -31.08 -16.41 2.71
CA LEU A 221 -31.70 -17.07 1.56
C LEU A 221 -32.64 -16.17 0.74
N LYS A 222 -33.16 -15.08 1.33
CA LYS A 222 -34.02 -14.11 0.65
C LYS A 222 -33.26 -13.01 -0.11
N ASN A 223 -32.01 -12.74 0.25
CA ASN A 223 -31.16 -11.73 -0.39
C ASN A 223 -30.40 -12.29 -1.62
N LYS A 224 -30.98 -13.28 -2.31
CA LYS A 224 -30.43 -13.93 -3.50
C LYS A 224 -31.45 -14.03 -4.61
#